data_AF-I0H8M1-F1
#
_entry.id   AF-I0H8M1-F1
#
_cell.length_a   1.000
_cell.length_b   1.000
_cell.length_c   1.000
_cell.angle_alpha   90.00
_cell.angle_beta   90.00
_cell.angle_gamma   90.00
#
_symmetry.space_group_name_H-M   'P 1'
#
loop_
_entity.id
_entity.type
_entity.pdbx_description
1 polymer ?
#
loop_
_entity_poly.entity_id
_entity_poly.type
_entity_poly.pdbx_seq_one_letter_code
_entity_poly.pdbx_strand_id
1 'polypeptide(L)'
;MRTATNCHSRWLFPGRRAGEPLQPSTLWTLVQALGVPSITARAAAIRQHVLDLPAPIVATALGYHQVTTARLAAEAGHHLVQLRAR
;
A
#
# COMPACT_ATOMS: atom_id res chain seq x y z
N MET A 1 1.38 13.45 -18.44
CA MET A 1 0.19 13.50 -17.56
C MET A 1 0.65 13.86 -16.14
N ARG A 2 0.38 15.10 -15.67
CA ARG A 2 0.76 15.59 -14.33
C ARG A 2 -0.49 15.52 -13.46
N THR A 3 -0.62 14.50 -12.62
CA THR A 3 -1.83 14.22 -11.83
C THR A 3 -1.87 14.94 -10.48
N ALA A 4 -0.93 15.82 -10.19
CA ALA A 4 -1.04 16.73 -9.05
C ALA A 4 -1.89 17.93 -9.48
N THR A 5 -3.16 17.97 -9.05
CA THR A 5 -4.11 19.09 -9.29
C THR A 5 -3.57 20.46 -8.85
N ASN A 6 -2.47 20.50 -8.07
CA ASN A 6 -1.76 21.71 -7.73
C ASN A 6 -0.24 21.45 -7.64
N CYS A 7 0.53 21.90 -8.63
CA CYS A 7 1.98 21.73 -8.68
C CYS A 7 2.76 22.56 -7.64
N HIS A 8 2.10 23.54 -7.00
CA HIS A 8 2.66 24.35 -5.93
C HIS A 8 2.32 23.81 -4.53
N SER A 9 1.55 22.71 -4.45
CA SER A 9 1.24 22.05 -3.19
C SER A 9 2.48 21.37 -2.61
N ARG A 10 2.75 21.59 -1.31
CA ARG A 10 3.74 20.80 -0.56
C ARG A 10 3.31 19.34 -0.34
N TRP A 11 2.03 19.05 -0.50
CA TRP A 11 1.45 17.73 -0.25
C TRP A 11 1.35 16.93 -1.55
N LEU A 12 1.76 15.65 -1.48
CA LEU A 12 1.61 14.67 -2.56
C LEU A 12 0.14 14.54 -3.01
N PHE A 13 -0.78 14.58 -2.05
CA PHE A 13 -2.23 14.61 -2.28
C PHE A 13 -2.82 15.89 -1.67
N PRO A 14 -3.05 16.94 -2.49
CA PRO A 14 -3.64 18.19 -1.99
C PRO A 14 -5.09 17.98 -1.57
N GLY A 15 -5.47 18.55 -0.43
CA GLY A 15 -6.85 18.57 0.06
C GLY A 15 -7.69 19.65 -0.63
N ARG A 16 -8.96 19.76 -0.21
CA ARG A 16 -9.91 20.77 -0.74
C ARG A 16 -9.61 22.20 -0.25
N ARG A 17 -8.89 22.33 0.86
CA ARG A 17 -8.44 23.61 1.43
C ARG A 17 -6.99 23.86 1.07
N ALA A 18 -6.68 25.11 0.74
CA ALA A 18 -5.32 25.51 0.39
C ALA A 18 -4.37 25.24 1.57
N GLY A 19 -3.25 24.56 1.27
CA GLY A 19 -2.24 24.24 2.27
C GLY A 19 -2.55 23.02 3.16
N GLU A 20 -3.73 22.41 3.04
CA GLU A 20 -4.09 21.22 3.80
C GLU A 20 -3.90 19.93 2.98
N PRO A 21 -3.45 18.82 3.59
CA PRO A 21 -3.40 17.52 2.93
C PRO A 21 -4.81 16.96 2.72
N LEU A 22 -4.95 16.06 1.75
CA LEU A 22 -6.16 15.27 1.60
C LEU A 22 -6.40 14.42 2.85
N GLN A 23 -7.63 14.42 3.38
CA GLN A 23 -7.96 13.57 4.51
C GLN A 23 -7.83 12.08 4.12
N PRO A 24 -7.21 11.24 4.97
CA PRO A 24 -7.01 9.82 4.66
C PRO A 24 -8.30 9.05 4.34
N SER A 25 -9.39 9.39 5.03
CA SER A 25 -10.72 8.81 4.77
C SER A 25 -11.25 9.13 3.38
N THR A 26 -10.96 10.33 2.87
CA THR A 26 -11.37 10.73 1.51
C THR A 26 -10.57 9.95 0.47
N LEU A 27 -9.25 9.81 0.68
CA LEU A 27 -8.40 9.01 -0.20
C LEU A 27 -8.88 7.55 -0.24
N TRP A 28 -9.25 7.00 0.92
CA TRP A 28 -9.85 5.67 1.01
C TRP A 28 -11.10 5.52 0.14
N THR A 29 -12.05 6.44 0.24
CA THR A 29 -13.28 6.43 -0.55
C THR A 29 -12.99 6.52 -2.05
N LEU A 30 -12.04 7.34 -2.46
CA LEU A 30 -11.63 7.46 -3.87
C LEU A 30 -11.03 6.15 -4.40
N VAL A 31 -10.16 5.50 -3.63
CA VAL A 31 -9.57 4.21 -4.00
C VAL A 31 -10.65 3.12 -4.11
N GLN A 32 -11.60 3.09 -3.17
CA GLN A 32 -12.74 2.17 -3.24
C GLN A 32 -13.64 2.43 -4.45
N ALA A 33 -13.88 3.69 -4.80
CA ALA A 33 -14.67 4.07 -5.97
C ALA A 33 -14.01 3.63 -7.30
N LEU A 34 -12.68 3.48 -7.31
CA LEU A 34 -11.93 2.90 -8.43
C LEU A 34 -11.98 1.36 -8.47
N GLY A 35 -12.72 0.73 -7.55
CA GLY A 35 -12.83 -0.73 -7.46
C GLY A 35 -11.61 -1.40 -6.82
N VAL A 36 -10.71 -0.64 -6.21
CA VAL A 36 -9.54 -1.20 -5.51
C VAL A 36 -9.90 -1.45 -4.05
N PRO A 37 -10.01 -2.71 -3.61
CA PRO A 37 -10.33 -3.02 -2.23
C PRO A 37 -9.12 -2.72 -1.33
N SER A 38 -9.09 -1.54 -0.72
CA SER A 38 -7.89 -0.92 -0.15
C SER A 38 -7.21 -1.70 0.99
N ILE A 39 -7.94 -2.52 1.76
CA ILE A 39 -7.36 -3.41 2.80
C ILE A 39 -6.66 -4.61 2.15
N THR A 40 -7.39 -5.33 1.30
CA THR A 40 -6.89 -6.56 0.69
C THR A 40 -5.81 -6.26 -0.36
N ALA A 41 -5.97 -5.17 -1.11
CA ALA A 41 -4.96 -4.66 -2.05
C ALA A 41 -3.67 -4.28 -1.33
N ARG A 42 -3.75 -3.63 -0.16
CA ARG A 42 -2.56 -3.30 0.65
C ARG A 42 -1.85 -4.54 1.16
N ALA A 43 -2.58 -5.50 1.71
CA ALA A 43 -2.00 -6.76 2.15
C ALA A 43 -1.38 -7.55 0.98
N ALA A 44 -2.05 -7.57 -0.18
CA ALA A 44 -1.54 -8.20 -1.40
C ALA A 44 -0.27 -7.51 -1.92
N ALA A 45 -0.23 -6.18 -1.93
CA ALA A 45 0.94 -5.41 -2.33
C ALA A 45 2.15 -5.68 -1.40
N ILE A 46 1.93 -5.70 -0.08
CA ILE A 46 3.00 -6.06 0.88
C ILE A 46 3.49 -7.49 0.61
N ARG A 47 2.57 -8.45 0.40
CA ARG A 47 2.94 -9.84 0.08
C ARG A 47 3.74 -9.94 -1.22
N GLN A 48 3.41 -9.15 -2.24
CA GLN A 48 4.17 -9.10 -3.49
C GLN A 48 5.56 -8.49 -3.29
N HIS A 49 5.68 -7.39 -2.54
CA HIS A 49 6.99 -6.77 -2.28
C HIS A 49 7.95 -7.65 -1.49
N VAL A 50 7.43 -8.50 -0.60
CA VAL A 50 8.25 -9.49 0.12
C VAL A 50 8.86 -10.55 -0.82
N LEU A 51 8.30 -10.74 -2.03
CA LEU A 51 8.87 -11.65 -3.03
C LEU A 51 10.12 -11.05 -3.70
N ASP A 52 10.15 -9.73 -3.88
CA ASP A 52 11.26 -9.03 -4.53
C ASP A 52 12.34 -8.57 -3.53
N LEU A 53 11.93 -8.29 -2.29
CA LEU A 53 12.75 -7.68 -1.26
C LEU A 53 12.59 -8.41 0.08
N PRO A 54 13.67 -8.59 0.87
CA PRO A 54 13.58 -9.12 2.22
C PRO A 54 12.53 -8.37 3.07
N ALA A 55 11.68 -9.12 3.77
CA ALA A 55 10.62 -8.58 4.61
C ALA A 55 11.06 -7.45 5.58
N PRO A 56 12.30 -7.45 6.14
CA PRO A 56 12.74 -6.35 6.98
C PRO A 56 12.94 -5.02 6.26
N ILE A 57 13.31 -5.08 4.98
CA ILE A 57 13.48 -3.90 4.13
C ILE A 57 12.09 -3.34 3.78
N VAL A 58 11.15 -4.21 3.44
CA VAL A 58 9.76 -3.84 3.16
C VAL A 58 9.09 -3.20 4.40
N ALA A 59 9.35 -3.74 5.60
CA ALA A 59 8.85 -3.20 6.85
C ALA A 59 9.34 -1.77 7.09
N THR A 60 10.64 -1.56 6.96
CA THR A 60 11.28 -0.25 7.14
C THR A 60 10.80 0.75 6.08
N ALA A 61 10.73 0.34 4.82
CA ALA A 61 10.32 1.21 3.70
C ALA A 61 8.85 1.65 3.79
N LEU A 62 7.97 0.80 4.35
CA LEU A 62 6.54 1.06 4.47
C LEU A 62 6.12 1.52 5.88
N GLY A 63 7.07 1.62 6.82
CA GLY A 63 6.81 2.03 8.21
C GLY A 63 6.03 1.00 9.05
N TYR A 64 6.09 -0.29 8.68
CA TYR A 64 5.45 -1.37 9.43
C TYR A 64 6.38 -1.98 10.49
N HIS A 65 5.78 -2.54 11.53
CA HIS A 65 6.50 -3.34 12.50
C HIS A 65 7.00 -4.65 11.87
N GLN A 66 8.25 -5.01 12.15
CA GLN A 66 8.97 -6.16 11.59
C GLN A 66 8.22 -7.49 11.77
N VAL A 67 7.53 -7.65 12.90
CA VAL A 67 6.72 -8.84 13.20
C VAL A 67 5.51 -8.97 12.28
N THR A 68 4.88 -7.85 11.92
CA THR A 68 3.68 -7.84 11.07
C THR A 68 4.04 -8.21 9.63
N THR A 69 5.16 -7.69 9.12
CA THR A 69 5.68 -8.05 7.80
C THR A 69 6.20 -9.48 7.73
N ALA A 70 6.86 -9.98 8.78
CA ALA A 70 7.28 -11.39 8.86
C ALA A 70 6.09 -12.37 8.83
N ARG A 71 5.00 -12.05 9.54
CA ARG A 71 3.76 -12.86 9.46
C ARG A 71 3.17 -12.86 8.05
N LEU A 72 3.06 -11.69 7.42
CA LEU A 72 2.56 -11.56 6.04
C LEU A 72 3.45 -12.29 5.02
N ALA A 73 4.77 -12.31 5.24
CA ALA A 73 5.73 -13.08 4.45
C ALA A 73 5.48 -14.59 4.57
N ALA A 74 5.26 -15.10 5.78
CA ALA A 74 4.98 -16.50 6.02
C ALA A 74 3.63 -16.95 5.42
N GLU A 75 2.61 -16.08 5.47
CA GLU A 75 1.31 -16.31 4.83
C GLU A 75 1.43 -16.31 3.29
N ALA A 76 2.27 -15.43 2.71
CA ALA A 76 2.54 -15.41 1.27
C ALA A 76 3.26 -16.69 0.80
N GLY A 77 4.21 -17.19 1.59
CA GLY A 77 4.91 -18.45 1.32
C GLY A 77 3.96 -19.65 1.23
N HIS A 78 2.99 -19.75 2.15
CA HIS A 78 1.98 -20.82 2.13
C HIS A 78 1.08 -20.79 0.87
N HIS A 79 0.71 -19.60 0.39
CA HIS A 79 -0.11 -19.45 -0.81
C HIS A 79 0.62 -19.88 -2.09
N LEU A 80 1.94 -19.65 -2.17
CA LEU A 80 2.77 -20.07 -3.31
C LEU A 80 2.98 -21.59 -3.38
N VAL A 81 3.11 -22.27 -2.23
CA VAL A 81 3.20 -23.74 -2.18
C VAL A 81 1.92 -24.38 -2.73
N GLN A 82 0.76 -23.76 -2.50
CA GLN A 82 -0.52 -24.24 -3.04
C GLN A 82 -0.71 -23.96 -4.54
N LEU A 83 -0.19 -22.85 -5.06
CA LEU A 83 -0.29 -22.51 -6.48
C LEU A 83 0.72 -23.26 -7.37
N ARG A 84 1.84 -23.75 -6.80
CA ARG A 84 2.81 -24.60 -7.51
C ARG A 84 2.45 -26.09 -7.55
N ALA A 85 1.40 -26.49 -6.83
CA ALA A 85 0.93 -27.87 -6.76
C ALA A 85 -0.30 -28.13 -7.68
N ARG A 86 -0.56 -27.25 -8.64
CA ARG A 86 -1.58 -27.36 -9.69
C ARG A 86 -0.94 -27.22 -11.06
#